data_AF-A0A1F9YXF9-F1
#
_entry.id   AF-A0A1F9YXF9-F1
#
_cell.length_a   1.000
_cell.length_b   1.000
_cell.length_c   1.000
_cell.angle_alpha   90.00
_cell.angle_beta   90.00
_cell.angle_gamma   90.00
#
_symmetry.space_group_name_H-M   'P 1'
#
loop_
_entity.id
_entity.type
_entity.pdbx_description
1 polymer ?
#
loop_
_entity_poly.entity_id
_entity_poly.type
_entity_poly.pdbx_seq_one_letter_code
_entity_poly.pdbx_strand_id
1 'polypeptide(L)'
;MVEEVEVGKVTIFFAKPSVVAVDITSGTLSVGDTIKVKGATTDFEQKVESMEIDRKPIQSASTGQSVGIKVKERARPHDKVYKVMG
;
A
#
# COMPACT_ATOMS: atom_id res chain seq x y z
N MET A 1 -22.07 2.96 -0.26
CA MET A 1 -21.39 1.74 -0.71
C MET A 1 -19.92 2.05 -0.66
N VAL A 2 -19.13 1.30 0.10
CA VAL A 2 -17.67 1.51 0.16
C VAL A 2 -17.06 0.65 -0.93
N GLU A 3 -16.42 1.26 -1.92
CA GLU A 3 -15.79 0.53 -3.01
C GLU A 3 -14.33 0.25 -2.64
N GLU A 4 -13.97 -1.02 -2.53
CA GLU A 4 -12.59 -1.45 -2.33
C GLU A 4 -12.04 -1.93 -3.68
N VAL A 5 -11.03 -1.25 -4.21
CA VAL A 5 -10.39 -1.61 -5.48
C VAL A 5 -9.03 -2.23 -5.19
N GLU A 6 -8.79 -3.47 -5.64
CA GLU A 6 -7.46 -4.08 -5.54
C GLU A 6 -6.47 -3.23 -6.35
N VAL A 7 -5.52 -2.59 -5.66
CA VAL A 7 -4.51 -1.73 -6.29
C VAL A 7 -3.20 -2.45 -6.52
N GLY A 8 -2.90 -3.46 -5.71
CA GLY A 8 -1.60 -4.09 -5.77
C GLY A 8 -1.39 -5.18 -4.73
N LYS A 9 -0.13 -5.58 -4.60
CA LYS A 9 0.32 -6.60 -3.65
C LYS A 9 1.62 -6.19 -2.99
N VAL A 10 1.80 -6.61 -1.75
CA VAL A 10 3.03 -6.42 -0.99
C VAL A 10 4.11 -7.36 -1.53
N THR A 11 5.27 -6.79 -1.88
CA THR A 11 6.45 -7.55 -2.31
C THR A 11 7.42 -7.76 -1.16
N ILE A 12 7.76 -6.69 -0.45
CA ILE A 12 8.76 -6.70 0.62
C ILE A 12 8.25 -5.89 1.81
N PHE A 13 8.53 -6.38 3.02
CA PHE A 13 8.34 -5.63 4.25
C PHE A 13 9.69 -5.29 4.90
N PHE A 14 9.95 -4.01 5.06
CA PHE A 14 11.12 -3.47 5.74
C PHE A 14 10.82 -3.28 7.23
N ALA A 15 11.22 -4.24 8.05
CA ALA A 15 10.97 -4.23 9.49
C ALA A 15 11.67 -3.10 10.26
N LYS A 16 12.79 -2.56 9.74
CA LYS A 16 13.52 -1.45 10.38
C LYS A 16 12.73 -0.12 10.35
N PRO A 17 12.31 0.37 9.17
CA PRO A 17 11.49 1.59 9.08
C PRO A 17 9.97 1.32 9.19
N SER A 18 9.54 0.07 9.32
CA SER A 18 8.13 -0.36 9.20
C SER A 18 7.48 0.12 7.90
N VAL A 19 8.19 -0.09 6.79
CA VAL A 19 7.73 0.29 5.43
C VAL A 19 7.46 -0.96 4.63
N VAL A 20 6.39 -0.98 3.85
CA VAL A 20 6.07 -2.07 2.92
C VAL A 20 6.24 -1.56 1.50
N ALA A 21 6.92 -2.33 0.66
CA ALA A 21 6.90 -2.15 -0.77
C ALA A 21 5.64 -2.83 -1.33
N VAL A 22 4.81 -2.04 -1.98
CA VAL A 22 3.60 -2.47 -2.68
C VAL A 22 3.83 -2.27 -4.18
N ASP A 23 3.69 -3.34 -4.95
CA ASP A 23 3.63 -3.23 -6.40
C ASP A 23 2.20 -2.91 -6.81
N ILE A 24 2.00 -1.72 -7.40
CA ILE A 24 0.72 -1.31 -7.94
C ILE A 24 0.50 -2.04 -9.26
N THR A 25 -0.46 -2.96 -9.30
CA THR A 25 -0.83 -3.71 -10.51
C THR A 25 -2.06 -3.12 -11.19
N SER A 26 -2.91 -2.42 -10.44
CA SER A 26 -4.16 -1.83 -10.94
C SER A 26 -4.47 -0.51 -10.23
N GLY A 27 -5.14 0.41 -10.92
CA GLY A 27 -5.58 1.68 -10.34
C GLY A 27 -4.45 2.68 -10.05
N THR A 28 -4.76 3.65 -9.20
CA THR A 28 -3.84 4.70 -8.77
C THR A 28 -3.98 4.92 -7.27
N LEU A 29 -2.85 5.17 -6.62
CA LEU A 29 -2.79 5.44 -5.19
C LEU A 29 -2.16 6.80 -4.94
N SER A 30 -2.77 7.61 -4.10
CA SER A 30 -2.29 8.94 -3.75
C SER A 30 -2.09 9.09 -2.25
N VAL A 31 -1.21 10.00 -1.85
CA VAL A 31 -1.00 10.33 -0.44
C VAL A 31 -2.29 10.94 0.10
N GLY A 32 -2.77 10.43 1.22
CA GLY A 32 -4.05 10.78 1.80
C GLY A 32 -5.18 9.80 1.50
N ASP A 33 -4.99 8.85 0.58
CA ASP A 33 -5.97 7.78 0.36
C ASP A 33 -5.98 6.77 1.51
N THR A 34 -7.11 6.11 1.70
CA THR A 34 -7.23 4.98 2.62
C THR A 34 -6.93 3.68 1.88
N ILE A 35 -6.03 2.88 2.43
CA ILE A 35 -5.71 1.54 1.94
C ILE A 35 -6.06 0.49 2.98
N LYS A 36 -6.39 -0.69 2.49
CA LYS A 36 -6.64 -1.90 3.26
C LYS A 36 -5.64 -2.95 2.85
N VAL A 37 -4.87 -3.43 3.82
CA VAL A 37 -3.92 -4.53 3.60
C VAL A 37 -4.57 -5.79 4.12
N LYS A 38 -4.78 -6.76 3.23
CA LYS A 38 -5.42 -8.03 3.53
C LYS A 38 -4.57 -9.20 3.08
N GLY A 39 -4.16 -10.02 4.03
CA GLY A 39 -3.36 -11.22 3.85
C GLY A 39 -3.96 -12.40 4.60
N ALA A 40 -3.16 -13.46 4.78
CA ALA A 40 -3.60 -14.65 5.50
C ALA A 40 -3.80 -14.42 7.01
N THR A 41 -2.99 -13.53 7.60
CA THR A 41 -3.03 -13.20 9.04
C THR A 41 -3.08 -11.70 9.31
N THR A 42 -3.27 -10.90 8.26
CA THR A 42 -3.15 -9.44 8.28
C THR A 42 -4.45 -8.90 7.71
N ASP A 43 -5.20 -8.10 8.45
CA ASP A 43 -6.37 -7.39 7.95
C ASP A 43 -6.46 -6.05 8.69
N PHE A 44 -5.97 -4.99 8.05
CA PHE A 44 -6.04 -3.65 8.63
C PHE A 44 -6.20 -2.58 7.56
N GLU A 45 -6.88 -1.52 7.96
CA GLU A 45 -7.02 -0.30 7.17
C GLU A 45 -6.15 0.80 7.75
N GLN A 46 -5.55 1.59 6.86
CA GLN A 46 -4.81 2.78 7.24
C GLN A 46 -4.87 3.85 6.16
N LYS A 47 -4.67 5.10 6.58
CA LYS A 47 -4.47 6.20 5.65
C LYS A 47 -3.01 6.25 5.23
N VAL A 48 -2.77 6.52 3.95
CA VAL A 48 -1.43 6.72 3.39
C VAL A 48 -0.92 8.09 3.84
N GLU A 49 -0.05 8.12 4.85
CA GLU A 49 0.59 9.36 5.31
C GLU A 49 1.82 9.73 4.48
N SER A 50 2.54 8.73 4.00
CA SER A 50 3.78 8.91 3.22
C SER A 50 3.93 7.80 2.19
N MET A 51 4.41 8.18 1.00
CA MET A 51 4.79 7.25 -0.07
C MET A 51 6.12 7.64 -0.68
N GLU A 52 6.91 6.62 -1.01
CA GLU A 52 8.21 6.78 -1.65
C GLU A 52 8.39 5.75 -2.76
N ILE A 53 8.90 6.14 -3.92
CA ILE A 53 9.35 5.22 -4.98
C ILE A 53 10.84 5.42 -5.15
N ASP A 54 11.65 4.35 -5.06
CA ASP A 54 13.10 4.42 -5.26
C ASP A 54 13.78 5.53 -4.42
N ARG A 55 13.40 5.62 -3.14
CA ARG A 55 13.82 6.66 -2.18
C ARG A 55 13.45 8.10 -2.54
N LYS A 56 12.52 8.29 -3.47
CA LYS A 56 11.97 9.60 -3.82
C LYS A 56 10.54 9.72 -3.28
N PRO A 57 10.23 10.74 -2.47
CA PRO A 57 8.87 10.98 -2.03
C PRO A 57 7.99 11.32 -3.23
N ILE A 58 6.81 10.72 -3.30
CA ILE A 58 5.86 10.92 -4.38
C ILE A 58 4.46 11.16 -3.81
N GLN A 59 3.64 11.89 -4.55
CA GLN A 59 2.24 12.14 -4.16
C GLN A 59 1.28 11.11 -4.74
N SER A 60 1.59 10.53 -5.89
CA SER A 60 0.75 9.56 -6.58
C SER A 60 1.58 8.46 -7.24
N ALA A 61 1.06 7.25 -7.21
CA ALA A 61 1.62 6.06 -7.82
C ALA A 61 0.63 5.47 -8.82
N SER A 62 1.16 5.05 -9.96
CA SER A 62 0.40 4.41 -11.04
C SER A 62 0.72 2.93 -11.15
N THR A 63 -0.09 2.21 -11.93
CA THR A 63 0.19 0.82 -12.30
C THR A 63 1.60 0.64 -12.86
N GLY A 64 2.24 -0.47 -12.48
CA GLY A 64 3.61 -0.82 -12.84
C GLY A 64 4.69 -0.21 -11.93
N GLN A 65 4.31 0.55 -10.90
CA GLN A 65 5.25 1.15 -9.96
C GLN A 65 5.26 0.43 -8.60
N SER A 66 6.45 0.34 -8.00
CA SER A 66 6.64 -0.17 -6.64
C SER A 66 6.73 0.98 -5.65
N VAL A 67 5.71 1.13 -4.80
CA VAL A 67 5.60 2.18 -3.80
C VAL A 67 5.94 1.65 -2.42
N GLY A 68 6.83 2.34 -1.71
CA GLY A 68 7.06 2.18 -0.29
C GLY A 68 6.03 2.97 0.50
N ILE A 69 5.24 2.29 1.33
CA ILE A 69 4.26 2.89 2.23
C ILE A 69 4.65 2.58 3.67
N LYS A 70 4.69 3.60 4.51
CA LYS A 70 4.83 3.39 5.95
C LYS A 70 3.55 2.80 6.50
N VAL A 71 3.66 1.67 7.22
CA VAL A 71 2.51 0.99 7.82
C VAL A 71 2.58 1.03 9.34
N LYS A 72 1.40 1.11 9.97
CA LYS A 72 1.27 0.96 11.43
C LYS A 72 1.53 -0.48 11.89
N GLU A 73 1.25 -1.44 11.02
CA GLU A 73 1.27 -2.86 11.34
C GLU A 73 2.12 -3.64 10.34
N ARG A 74 2.63 -4.78 10.78
CA ARG A 74 3.50 -5.62 9.95
C ARG A 74 2.70 -6.26 8.82
N ALA A 75 3.06 -5.94 7.59
CA ALA A 75 2.61 -6.67 6.41
C ALA A 75 3.58 -7.80 6.05
N ARG A 76 3.09 -8.82 5.34
CA ARG A 76 3.89 -9.92 4.81
C ARG A 76 3.96 -9.85 3.28
N PRO A 77 5.03 -10.39 2.67
CA PRO A 77 5.05 -10.62 1.23
C PRO A 77 3.80 -11.41 0.81
N HIS A 78 3.22 -11.06 -0.33
CA HIS A 78 1.96 -11.60 -0.87
C HIS A 78 0.66 -11.08 -0.25
N ASP A 79 0.72 -10.18 0.75
CA ASP A 79 -0.48 -9.50 1.23
C ASP A 79 -1.08 -8.64 0.09
N LYS A 80 -2.40 -8.65 -0.06
CA LYS A 80 -3.10 -7.85 -1.06
C LYS A 80 -3.39 -6.47 -0.51
N VAL A 81 -3.31 -5.47 -1.39
CA VAL A 81 -3.58 -4.08 -1.03
C VAL A 81 -4.78 -3.59 -1.84
N TYR A 82 -5.78 -3.11 -1.12
CA TYR A 82 -7.00 -2.53 -1.65
C TYR A 82 -7.03 -1.04 -1.33
N LYS A 83 -7.49 -0.22 -2.25
CA LYS A 83 -7.80 1.19 -2.00
C LYS A 83 -9.27 1.29 -1.65
N VAL A 84 -9.56 1.89 -0.50
CA VAL A 84 -10.91 2.14 -0.02
C VAL A 84 -11.35 3.50 -0.55
N MET A 85 -12.27 3.49 -1.51
CA MET A 85 -12.96 4.69 -2.02
C MET A 85 -14.29 4.83 -1.28
N GLY A 86 -14.45 5.94 -0.56
CA GLY A 86 -15.65 6.31 0.18
C GLY A 86 -16.28 7.58 -0.36
#